data_AF-A0A6B3RQK2-F1
#
_entry.id   AF-A0A6B3RQK2-F1
#
_cell.length_a   1.000
_cell.length_b   1.000
_cell.length_c   1.000
_cell.angle_alpha   90.00
_cell.angle_beta   90.00
_cell.angle_gamma   90.00
#
_symmetry.space_group_name_H-M   'P 1'
#
loop_
_entity.id
_entity.type
_entity.pdbx_description
1 polymer ?
#
loop_
_entity_poly.entity_id
_entity_poly.type
_entity_poly.pdbx_seq_one_letter_code
_entity_poly.pdbx_strand_id
1 'polypeptide(L)'
;MTSYSVFIIDVSSRQPVEAELLDTIGERQLLDWQFQWRRTLEGYLRRLADNGVTRQGLDWPQSWHWDWRAKIDEVRGLLGHTGYSVVCRDVTQGMMRLDLASRMARLDDQMGKPLVYVDYLEIAPWNWNEPYADPPLYRGIGQVLIRTAIQRSFDEGFHGRVGLHSLPQAVTFYERCGFINLGTNPNEYRGLLPYFEITTERARTFL
;
A
#
# COMPACT_ATOMS: atom_id res chain seq x y z
N MET A 1 3.68 -12.46 -16.16
CA MET A 1 3.42 -11.05 -15.85
C MET A 1 2.25 -10.63 -16.71
N THR A 2 1.14 -10.30 -16.06
CA THR A 2 -0.07 -9.79 -16.68
C THR A 2 -0.16 -8.30 -16.39
N SER A 3 -0.60 -7.51 -17.37
CA SER A 3 -0.84 -6.07 -17.22
C SER A 3 -2.33 -5.79 -17.46
N TYR A 4 -2.90 -4.92 -16.64
CA TYR A 4 -4.29 -4.48 -16.71
C TYR A 4 -4.34 -2.95 -16.79
N SER A 5 -5.17 -2.41 -17.69
CA SER A 5 -5.40 -0.96 -17.74
C SER A 5 -6.20 -0.51 -16.52
N VAL A 6 -5.70 0.53 -15.87
CA VAL A 6 -6.32 1.21 -14.73
C VAL A 6 -6.20 2.72 -14.93
N PHE A 7 -7.00 3.49 -14.21
CA PHE A 7 -6.94 4.95 -14.27
C PHE A 7 -6.56 5.52 -12.91
N ILE A 8 -5.60 6.44 -12.92
CA ILE A 8 -5.24 7.30 -11.80
C ILE A 8 -5.54 8.75 -12.16
N ILE A 9 -5.51 9.67 -11.21
CA ILE A 9 -5.80 11.08 -11.48
C ILE A 9 -4.51 11.86 -11.58
N ASP A 10 -4.28 12.53 -12.71
CA ASP A 10 -3.23 13.55 -12.84
C ASP A 10 -3.69 14.81 -12.09
N VAL A 11 -2.91 15.25 -11.11
CA VAL A 11 -3.31 16.33 -10.20
C VAL A 11 -3.35 17.69 -10.92
N SER A 12 -2.46 17.90 -11.88
CA SER A 12 -2.33 19.17 -12.59
C SER A 12 -3.54 19.43 -13.49
N SER A 13 -3.98 18.40 -14.21
CA SER A 13 -5.12 18.47 -15.14
C SER A 13 -6.45 18.11 -14.49
N ARG A 14 -6.42 17.44 -13.33
CA ARG A 14 -7.57 16.81 -12.67
C ARG A 14 -8.31 15.80 -13.55
N GLN A 15 -7.63 15.25 -14.55
CA GLN A 15 -8.18 14.26 -15.46
C GLN A 15 -7.69 12.85 -15.11
N PRO A 16 -8.50 11.82 -15.38
CA PRO A 16 -8.00 10.46 -15.42
C PRO A 16 -6.87 10.32 -16.44
N VAL A 17 -5.79 9.65 -16.04
CA VAL A 17 -4.70 9.23 -16.92
C VAL A 17 -4.60 7.71 -16.83
N GLU A 18 -4.42 7.09 -17.99
CA GLU A 18 -4.21 5.65 -18.08
C GLU A 18 -2.88 5.25 -17.44
N ALA A 19 -2.93 4.18 -16.67
CA ALA A 19 -1.83 3.53 -16.00
C ALA A 19 -1.98 2.00 -16.13
N GLU A 20 -0.91 1.29 -15.83
CA GLU A 20 -0.86 -0.16 -15.86
C GLU A 20 -0.79 -0.71 -14.45
N LEU A 21 -1.62 -1.70 -14.15
CA LEU A 21 -1.51 -2.55 -12.98
C LEU A 21 -0.82 -3.85 -13.39
N LEU A 22 0.34 -4.12 -12.81
CA LEU A 22 1.07 -5.37 -12.99
C LEU A 22 0.82 -6.31 -11.81
N ASP A 23 0.64 -7.60 -12.09
CA ASP A 23 0.55 -8.68 -11.11
C ASP A 23 1.91 -9.12 -10.54
N THR A 24 2.89 -8.22 -10.53
CA THR A 24 4.23 -8.48 -10.02
C THR A 24 4.94 -7.21 -9.55
N ILE A 25 5.98 -7.41 -8.74
CA ILE A 25 7.03 -6.42 -8.48
C ILE A 25 8.32 -7.00 -9.05
N GLY A 26 8.61 -6.62 -10.29
CA GLY A 26 9.78 -7.13 -11.03
C GLY A 26 11.02 -6.29 -10.82
N GLU A 27 12.11 -6.69 -11.48
CA GLU A 27 13.40 -5.98 -11.42
C GLU A 27 13.26 -4.51 -11.84
N ARG A 28 12.46 -4.20 -12.87
CA ARG A 28 12.21 -2.82 -13.30
C ARG A 28 11.61 -1.96 -12.18
N GLN A 29 10.60 -2.47 -11.48
CA GLN A 29 9.97 -1.75 -10.36
C GLN A 29 10.95 -1.53 -9.21
N LEU A 30 11.78 -2.53 -8.90
CA LEU A 30 12.82 -2.42 -7.88
C LEU A 30 13.90 -1.40 -8.27
N LEU A 31 14.26 -1.29 -9.54
CA LEU A 31 15.17 -0.26 -10.05
C LEU A 31 14.55 1.14 -9.95
N ASP A 32 13.27 1.31 -10.31
CA ASP A 32 12.57 2.59 -10.13
C ASP A 32 12.55 3.01 -8.65
N TRP A 33 12.26 2.07 -7.75
CA TRP A 33 12.33 2.33 -6.32
C TRP A 33 13.74 2.74 -5.89
N GLN A 34 14.75 1.96 -6.27
CA GLN A 34 16.13 2.19 -5.85
C GLN A 34 16.70 3.53 -6.35
N PHE A 35 16.45 3.88 -7.61
CA PHE A 35 17.10 5.02 -8.26
C PHE A 35 16.24 6.28 -8.33
N GLN A 36 14.91 6.14 -8.32
CA GLN A 36 13.99 7.27 -8.36
C GLN A 36 13.38 7.54 -6.98
N TRP A 37 12.71 6.55 -6.38
CA TRP A 37 11.98 6.78 -5.12
C TRP A 37 12.92 7.15 -3.99
N ARG A 38 14.00 6.38 -3.79
CA ARG A 38 14.96 6.66 -2.72
C ARG A 38 15.60 8.03 -2.86
N ARG A 39 15.93 8.45 -4.10
CA ARG A 39 16.49 9.78 -4.35
C ARG A 39 15.51 10.89 -3.97
N THR A 40 14.25 10.77 -4.37
CA THR A 40 13.20 11.74 -4.02
C THR A 40 12.95 11.75 -2.51
N LEU A 41 12.90 10.57 -1.87
CA LEU A 41 12.77 10.42 -0.44
C LEU A 41 13.94 11.10 0.29
N GLU A 42 15.18 10.86 -0.10
CA GLU A 42 16.35 11.50 0.52
C GLU A 42 16.29 13.02 0.43
N GLY A 43 15.86 13.58 -0.72
CA GLY A 43 15.65 15.02 -0.87
C GLY A 43 14.55 15.54 0.05
N TYR A 44 13.45 14.81 0.19
CA TYR A 44 12.37 15.14 1.11
C TYR A 44 12.81 15.08 2.58
N LEU A 45 13.53 14.03 2.99
CA LEU A 45 14.03 13.88 4.36
C LEU A 45 15.04 14.98 4.74
N ARG A 46 15.85 15.47 3.79
CA ARG A 46 16.71 16.65 4.01
C ARG A 46 15.87 17.91 4.23
N ARG A 47 14.85 18.15 3.40
CA ARG A 47 13.92 19.28 3.60
C ARG A 47 13.25 19.25 4.97
N LEU A 48 12.82 18.07 5.42
CA LEU A 48 12.26 17.91 6.77
C LEU A 48 13.27 18.29 7.86
N ALA A 49 14.50 17.77 7.77
CA ALA A 49 15.56 18.06 8.73
C ALA A 49 15.92 19.56 8.76
N ASP A 50 16.01 20.20 7.59
CA ASP A 50 16.29 21.64 7.45
C ASP A 50 15.17 22.51 8.07
N ASN A 51 13.94 21.98 8.14
CA ASN A 51 12.79 22.61 8.80
C ASN A 51 12.59 22.13 10.25
N GLY A 52 13.59 21.48 10.85
CA GLY A 52 13.58 21.09 12.27
C GLY A 52 12.75 19.86 12.61
N VAL A 53 12.24 19.12 11.61
CA VAL A 53 11.52 17.87 11.83
C VAL A 53 12.52 16.75 12.14
N THR A 54 12.34 16.10 13.29
CA THR A 54 13.23 15.03 13.76
C THR A 54 12.73 13.65 13.34
N ARG A 55 13.63 12.66 13.32
CA ARG A 55 13.29 11.27 12.98
C ARG A 55 12.30 10.61 13.95
N GLN A 56 12.21 11.14 15.17
CA GLN A 56 11.28 10.69 16.20
C GLN A 56 9.95 11.48 16.15
N GLY A 57 9.86 12.52 15.33
CA GLY A 57 8.66 13.33 15.15
C GLY A 57 7.58 12.59 14.37
N LEU A 58 6.33 13.03 14.57
CA LEU A 58 5.15 12.45 13.92
C LEU A 58 5.12 12.68 12.40
N ASP A 59 5.79 13.72 11.92
CA ASP A 59 5.85 14.08 10.49
C ASP A 59 6.96 13.35 9.73
N TRP A 60 7.82 12.58 10.41
CA TRP A 60 8.82 11.76 9.72
C TRP A 60 8.13 10.54 9.09
N PRO A 61 8.28 10.27 7.78
CA PRO A 61 7.56 9.19 7.10
C PRO A 61 7.83 7.85 7.73
N GLN A 62 6.82 7.12 8.17
CA GLN A 62 7.00 5.86 8.89
C GLN A 62 7.55 4.73 8.01
N SER A 63 7.36 4.80 6.68
CA SER A 63 7.92 3.85 5.73
C SER A 63 9.36 4.17 5.30
N TRP A 64 9.98 5.24 5.79
CA TRP A 64 11.28 5.73 5.28
C TRP A 64 12.41 4.68 5.24
N HIS A 65 12.37 3.72 6.15
CA HIS A 65 13.38 2.67 6.31
C HIS A 65 13.05 1.39 5.55
N TRP A 66 11.96 1.36 4.79
CA TRP A 66 11.52 0.19 4.05
C TRP A 66 12.49 -0.11 2.90
N ASP A 67 12.94 -1.36 2.82
CA ASP A 67 13.71 -1.88 1.69
C ASP A 67 12.82 -2.83 0.87
N TRP A 68 12.36 -2.39 -0.29
CA TRP A 68 11.47 -3.21 -1.12
C TRP A 68 12.16 -4.43 -1.70
N ARG A 69 13.46 -4.36 -2.01
CA ARG A 69 14.18 -5.54 -2.52
C ARG A 69 14.25 -6.61 -1.45
N ALA A 70 14.64 -6.24 -0.22
CA ALA A 70 14.67 -7.18 0.90
C ALA A 70 13.29 -7.79 1.19
N LYS A 71 12.22 -6.98 1.14
CA LYS A 71 10.83 -7.46 1.34
C LYS A 71 10.35 -8.43 0.27
N ILE A 72 10.77 -8.26 -0.98
CA ILE A 72 10.42 -9.20 -2.05
C ILE A 72 11.26 -10.47 -1.93
N ASP A 73 12.54 -10.34 -1.58
CA ASP A 73 13.43 -11.48 -1.38
C ASP A 73 13.01 -12.38 -0.20
N GLU A 74 12.47 -11.80 0.87
CA GLU A 74 11.96 -12.52 2.05
C GLU A 74 10.93 -13.60 1.70
N VAL A 75 10.08 -13.34 0.70
CA VAL A 75 8.98 -14.24 0.30
C VAL A 75 9.22 -14.91 -1.05
N ARG A 76 10.44 -14.79 -1.59
CA ARG A 76 10.79 -15.33 -2.90
C ARG A 76 10.59 -16.85 -2.92
N GLY A 77 9.75 -17.32 -3.84
CA GLY A 77 9.43 -18.74 -4.00
C GLY A 77 8.27 -19.24 -3.11
N LEU A 78 7.72 -18.40 -2.24
CA LEU A 78 6.53 -18.75 -1.45
C LEU A 78 5.25 -18.47 -2.25
N LEU A 79 4.51 -19.53 -2.59
CA LEU A 79 3.30 -19.44 -3.43
C LEU A 79 2.16 -18.64 -2.78
N GLY A 80 2.15 -18.53 -1.46
CA GLY A 80 1.16 -17.77 -0.71
C GLY A 80 1.35 -16.25 -0.76
N HIS A 81 2.43 -15.75 -1.38
CA HIS A 81 2.69 -14.32 -1.49
C HIS A 81 2.67 -13.86 -2.94
N THR A 82 2.13 -12.67 -3.16
CA THR A 82 2.11 -12.02 -4.47
C THR A 82 2.39 -10.53 -4.36
N GLY A 83 2.96 -9.95 -5.41
CA GLY A 83 3.26 -8.53 -5.51
C GLY A 83 2.44 -7.88 -6.61
N TYR A 84 2.07 -6.62 -6.41
CA TYR A 84 1.41 -5.79 -7.42
C TYR A 84 2.14 -4.46 -7.54
N SER A 85 2.15 -3.89 -8.74
CA SER A 85 2.68 -2.55 -8.97
C SER A 85 1.80 -1.75 -9.92
N VAL A 86 1.72 -0.44 -9.69
CA VAL A 86 1.06 0.51 -10.59
C VAL A 86 2.15 1.28 -11.32
N VAL A 87 2.10 1.29 -12.65
CA VAL A 87 3.06 1.96 -13.53
C VAL A 87 2.32 3.01 -14.34
N CYS A 88 2.85 4.23 -14.40
CA CYS A 88 2.31 5.30 -15.23
C CYS A 88 3.46 5.99 -15.94
N ARG A 89 3.36 6.14 -17.27
CA ARG A 89 4.42 6.69 -18.13
C ARG A 89 5.78 6.03 -17.86
N ASP A 90 5.81 4.70 -17.90
CA ASP A 90 7.01 3.85 -17.72
C ASP A 90 7.74 3.96 -16.37
N VAL A 91 7.10 4.57 -15.38
CA VAL A 91 7.64 4.72 -14.02
C VAL A 91 6.66 4.14 -13.00
N THR A 92 7.21 3.34 -12.10
CA THR A 92 6.47 2.74 -10.97
C THR A 92 5.97 3.82 -10.01
N GLN A 93 4.67 3.86 -9.79
CA GLN A 93 3.96 4.84 -8.95
C GLN A 93 3.52 4.27 -7.61
N GLY A 94 3.36 2.95 -7.50
CA GLY A 94 2.95 2.27 -6.27
C GLY A 94 3.29 0.79 -6.31
N MET A 95 3.49 0.21 -5.13
CA MET A 95 3.77 -1.20 -4.94
C MET A 95 2.99 -1.75 -3.75
N MET A 96 2.56 -3.00 -3.84
CA MET A 96 1.85 -3.71 -2.78
C MET A 96 2.30 -5.18 -2.73
N ARG A 97 2.49 -5.72 -1.52
CA ARG A 97 2.72 -7.16 -1.27
C ARG A 97 1.53 -7.73 -0.51
N LEU A 98 1.05 -8.88 -0.93
CA LEU A 98 -0.04 -9.62 -0.32
C LEU A 98 0.44 -10.95 0.23
N ASP A 99 -0.20 -11.40 1.30
CA ASP A 99 -0.17 -12.75 1.85
C ASP A 99 -1.58 -13.33 1.76
N LEU A 100 -1.69 -14.50 1.11
CA LEU A 100 -2.94 -15.17 0.79
C LEU A 100 -3.22 -16.37 1.70
N ALA A 101 -2.34 -16.70 2.62
CA ALA A 101 -2.36 -18.01 3.30
C ALA A 101 -2.13 -17.97 4.81
N SER A 102 -1.44 -16.97 5.36
CA SER A 102 -1.04 -17.00 6.77
C SER A 102 -2.02 -16.35 7.74
N ARG A 103 -3.02 -15.61 7.25
CA ARG A 103 -3.91 -14.78 8.07
C ARG A 103 -5.38 -15.14 7.92
N MET A 104 -6.08 -15.05 9.04
CA MET A 104 -7.53 -15.28 9.14
C MET A 104 -8.22 -14.03 9.67
N ALA A 105 -9.47 -13.85 9.25
CA ALA A 105 -10.32 -12.77 9.68
C ALA A 105 -10.63 -12.79 11.19
N ARG A 106 -10.86 -11.60 11.74
CA ARG A 106 -11.12 -11.34 13.17
C ARG A 106 -12.41 -10.58 13.42
N LEU A 107 -12.99 -9.92 12.40
CA LEU A 107 -14.34 -9.35 12.52
C LEU A 107 -15.36 -10.46 12.82
N ASP A 108 -16.29 -10.20 13.72
CA ASP A 108 -17.21 -11.21 14.27
C ASP A 108 -17.99 -11.99 13.19
N ASP A 109 -18.44 -11.33 12.12
CA ASP A 109 -19.21 -11.92 11.00
C ASP A 109 -18.36 -12.81 10.06
N GLN A 110 -17.04 -12.68 10.14
CA GLN A 110 -16.08 -13.39 9.29
C GLN A 110 -14.95 -14.08 10.06
N MET A 111 -15.04 -14.14 11.39
CA MET A 111 -14.00 -14.66 12.26
C MET A 111 -13.56 -16.08 11.85
N GLY A 112 -12.24 -16.28 11.76
CA GLY A 112 -11.62 -17.56 11.40
C GLY A 112 -11.69 -17.92 9.91
N LYS A 113 -12.31 -17.09 9.06
CA LYS A 113 -12.34 -17.30 7.60
C LYS A 113 -11.04 -16.79 6.95
N PRO A 114 -10.60 -17.39 5.84
CA PRO A 114 -9.44 -16.89 5.10
C PRO A 114 -9.70 -15.48 4.55
N LEU A 115 -8.64 -14.67 4.50
CA LEU A 115 -8.62 -13.32 3.94
C LEU A 115 -7.33 -13.08 3.16
N VAL A 116 -7.33 -12.04 2.33
CA VAL A 116 -6.11 -11.49 1.75
C VAL A 116 -5.50 -10.50 2.73
N TYR A 117 -4.25 -10.71 3.13
CA TYR A 117 -3.55 -9.78 4.01
C TYR A 117 -2.62 -8.87 3.22
N VAL A 118 -2.69 -7.56 3.44
CA VAL A 118 -1.77 -6.59 2.84
C VAL A 118 -0.56 -6.44 3.77
N ASP A 119 0.57 -7.02 3.37
CA ASP A 119 1.83 -6.92 4.12
C ASP A 119 2.41 -5.52 4.04
N TYR A 120 2.47 -4.99 2.82
CA TYR A 120 3.09 -3.71 2.50
C TYR A 120 2.31 -3.04 1.39
N LEU A 121 2.11 -1.73 1.52
CA LEU A 121 1.59 -0.87 0.49
C LEU A 121 2.33 0.46 0.59
N GLU A 122 2.96 0.89 -0.50
CA GLU A 122 3.61 2.19 -0.58
C GLU A 122 3.39 2.82 -1.95
N ILE A 123 3.26 4.14 -1.99
CA ILE A 123 3.22 4.93 -3.21
C ILE A 123 4.50 5.75 -3.33
N ALA A 124 4.88 6.10 -4.55
CA ALA A 124 6.08 6.85 -4.82
C ALA A 124 6.09 8.19 -4.06
N PRO A 125 7.25 8.65 -3.53
CA PRO A 125 7.31 9.85 -2.70
C PRO A 125 6.82 11.14 -3.36
N TRP A 126 6.91 11.25 -4.69
CA TRP A 126 6.37 12.40 -5.44
C TRP A 126 4.84 12.41 -5.57
N ASN A 127 4.15 11.39 -5.04
CA ASN A 127 2.69 11.33 -4.94
C ASN A 127 2.19 11.56 -3.51
N TRP A 128 3.09 11.88 -2.57
CA TRP A 128 2.73 12.15 -1.18
C TRP A 128 2.11 13.54 -1.02
N ASN A 129 1.02 13.60 -0.25
CA ASN A 129 0.36 14.86 0.11
C ASN A 129 0.69 15.19 1.57
N GLU A 130 1.98 15.36 1.84
CA GLU A 130 2.55 15.57 3.17
C GLU A 130 3.16 16.98 3.28
N PRO A 131 3.30 17.53 4.50
CA PRO A 131 4.01 18.79 4.72
C PRO A 131 5.42 18.76 4.12
N TYR A 132 5.87 19.87 3.51
CA TYR A 132 7.20 20.02 2.89
C TYR A 132 7.47 19.15 1.64
N ALA A 133 6.53 18.30 1.22
CA ALA A 133 6.60 17.60 -0.06
C ALA A 133 6.22 18.54 -1.20
N ASP A 134 6.69 18.22 -2.41
CA ASP A 134 6.18 18.89 -3.61
C ASP A 134 4.72 18.48 -3.85
N PRO A 135 3.91 19.29 -4.56
CA PRO A 135 2.56 18.91 -4.91
C PRO A 135 2.52 17.54 -5.61
N PRO A 136 1.62 16.61 -5.20
CA PRO A 136 1.55 15.27 -5.78
C PRO A 136 1.38 15.31 -7.29
N LEU A 137 2.07 14.45 -8.03
CA LEU A 137 1.85 14.30 -9.47
C LEU A 137 0.54 13.56 -9.76
N TYR A 138 0.32 12.45 -9.05
CA TYR A 138 -0.83 11.58 -9.25
C TYR A 138 -1.57 11.28 -7.94
N ARG A 139 -2.87 10.99 -8.05
CA ARG A 139 -3.74 10.52 -6.96
C ARG A 139 -4.47 9.24 -7.37
N GLY A 140 -4.94 8.48 -6.38
CA GLY A 140 -5.71 7.24 -6.60
C GLY A 140 -4.88 5.96 -6.63
N ILE A 141 -3.53 6.04 -6.63
CA ILE A 141 -2.66 4.85 -6.68
C ILE A 141 -2.96 3.87 -5.55
N GLY A 142 -3.01 4.35 -4.30
CA GLY A 142 -3.31 3.51 -3.14
C GLY A 142 -4.70 2.87 -3.24
N GLN A 143 -5.69 3.59 -3.78
CA GLN A 143 -7.04 3.06 -3.97
C GLN A 143 -7.07 1.95 -5.03
N VAL A 144 -6.33 2.13 -6.14
CA VAL A 144 -6.16 1.08 -7.16
C VAL A 144 -5.54 -0.18 -6.55
N LEU A 145 -4.51 -0.04 -5.72
CA LEU A 145 -3.88 -1.18 -5.03
C LEU A 145 -4.85 -1.87 -4.05
N ILE A 146 -5.62 -1.11 -3.26
CA ILE A 146 -6.63 -1.68 -2.36
C ILE A 146 -7.76 -2.36 -3.12
N ARG A 147 -8.23 -1.76 -4.21
CA ARG A 147 -9.20 -2.37 -5.13
C ARG A 147 -8.67 -3.72 -5.63
N THR A 148 -7.38 -3.77 -5.96
CA THR A 148 -6.70 -4.98 -6.41
C THR A 148 -6.64 -6.05 -5.32
N ALA A 149 -6.35 -5.69 -4.07
CA ALA A 149 -6.38 -6.64 -2.95
C ALA A 149 -7.79 -7.22 -2.73
N ILE A 150 -8.83 -6.38 -2.82
CA ILE A 150 -10.23 -6.79 -2.71
C ILE A 150 -10.61 -7.72 -3.88
N GLN A 151 -10.26 -7.36 -5.11
CA GLN A 151 -10.51 -8.20 -6.28
C GLN A 151 -9.80 -9.55 -6.15
N ARG A 152 -8.52 -9.54 -5.74
CA ARG A 152 -7.76 -10.76 -5.49
C ARG A 152 -8.43 -11.64 -4.44
N SER A 153 -9.03 -11.05 -3.41
CA SER A 153 -9.80 -11.77 -2.41
C SER A 153 -11.06 -12.42 -2.98
N PHE A 154 -11.73 -11.81 -3.96
CA PHE A 154 -12.81 -12.49 -4.68
C PHE A 154 -12.31 -13.65 -5.54
N ASP A 155 -11.19 -13.47 -6.24
CA ASP A 155 -10.61 -14.49 -7.13
C ASP A 155 -10.18 -15.75 -6.35
N GLU A 156 -9.67 -15.58 -5.13
CA GLU A 156 -9.30 -16.69 -4.22
C GLU A 156 -10.51 -17.32 -3.50
N GLY A 157 -11.74 -16.82 -3.73
CA GLY A 157 -12.93 -17.28 -3.02
C GLY A 157 -13.02 -16.80 -1.58
N PHE A 158 -12.22 -15.80 -1.19
CA PHE A 158 -12.26 -15.17 0.14
C PHE A 158 -13.32 -14.06 0.24
N HIS A 159 -14.17 -13.92 -0.78
CA HIS A 159 -15.35 -13.05 -0.81
C HIS A 159 -15.04 -11.57 -0.47
N GLY A 160 -13.89 -11.05 -0.91
CA GLY A 160 -13.54 -9.64 -0.75
C GLY A 160 -12.97 -9.27 0.63
N ARG A 161 -12.76 -10.25 1.53
CA ARG A 161 -12.12 -10.04 2.83
C ARG A 161 -10.66 -9.64 2.67
N VAL A 162 -10.31 -8.49 3.26
CA VAL A 162 -8.94 -7.99 3.30
C VAL A 162 -8.62 -7.53 4.72
N GLY A 163 -7.43 -7.86 5.20
CA GLY A 163 -6.90 -7.41 6.50
C GLY A 163 -5.52 -6.79 6.38
N LEU A 164 -5.14 -5.92 7.31
CA LEU A 164 -3.79 -5.33 7.37
C LEU A 164 -3.48 -4.73 8.74
N HIS A 165 -2.20 -4.55 9.03
CA HIS A 165 -1.75 -3.67 10.11
C HIS A 165 -1.32 -2.33 9.53
N SER A 166 -1.93 -1.25 10.01
CA SER A 166 -1.67 0.09 9.48
C SER A 166 -0.53 0.77 10.22
N LEU A 167 0.35 1.43 9.48
CA LEU A 167 1.15 2.51 10.03
C LEU A 167 0.22 3.64 10.54
N PRO A 168 0.49 4.27 11.69
CA PRO A 168 -0.34 5.36 12.21
C PRO A 168 -0.66 6.46 11.20
N GLN A 169 0.30 6.87 10.36
CA GLN A 169 0.10 7.90 9.32
C GLN A 169 -0.91 7.49 8.23
N ALA A 170 -1.15 6.18 8.05
CA ALA A 170 -2.05 5.65 7.02
C ALA A 170 -3.46 5.33 7.54
N VAL A 171 -3.75 5.51 8.84
CA VAL A 171 -5.05 5.16 9.45
C VAL A 171 -6.22 5.78 8.70
N THR A 172 -6.19 7.10 8.49
CA THR A 172 -7.27 7.82 7.81
C THR A 172 -7.43 7.39 6.35
N PHE A 173 -6.36 6.91 5.70
CA PHE A 173 -6.47 6.36 4.35
C PHE A 173 -7.31 5.08 4.33
N TYR A 174 -7.06 4.14 5.24
CA TYR A 174 -7.81 2.88 5.30
C TYR A 174 -9.25 3.05 5.79
N GLU A 175 -9.49 3.95 6.73
CA GLU A 175 -10.85 4.31 7.16
C GLU A 175 -11.68 4.87 6.01
N ARG A 176 -11.10 5.75 5.18
CA ARG A 176 -11.75 6.25 3.95
C ARG A 176 -11.97 5.16 2.90
N CYS A 177 -11.17 4.10 2.90
CA CYS A 177 -11.40 2.93 2.06
C CYS A 177 -12.46 1.98 2.64
N GLY A 178 -13.06 2.30 3.79
CA GLY A 178 -14.12 1.52 4.42
C GLY A 178 -13.64 0.42 5.37
N PHE A 179 -12.34 0.34 5.67
CA PHE A 179 -11.83 -0.61 6.65
C PHE A 179 -12.28 -0.22 8.07
N ILE A 180 -12.51 -1.25 8.90
CA ILE A 180 -12.85 -1.14 10.31
C ILE A 180 -11.57 -1.30 11.12
N ASN A 181 -11.30 -0.33 11.99
CA ASN A 181 -10.19 -0.38 12.93
C ASN A 181 -10.55 -1.30 14.11
N LEU A 182 -9.81 -2.39 14.28
CA LEU A 182 -9.94 -3.35 15.38
C LEU A 182 -8.96 -3.08 16.53
N GLY A 183 -8.23 -1.96 16.46
CA GLY A 183 -7.27 -1.53 17.48
C GLY A 183 -5.96 -2.32 17.44
N THR A 184 -5.14 -2.09 18.44
CA THR A 184 -3.80 -2.68 18.60
C THR A 184 -3.84 -3.92 19.49
N ASN A 185 -2.97 -4.89 19.23
CA ASN A 185 -2.76 -6.05 20.10
C ASN A 185 -1.31 -6.04 20.65
N PRO A 186 -1.07 -6.09 21.97
CA PRO A 186 0.28 -6.10 22.54
C PRO A 186 1.19 -7.22 22.02
N ASN A 187 0.62 -8.35 21.62
CA ASN A 187 1.36 -9.50 21.09
C ASN A 187 1.73 -9.37 19.61
N GLU A 188 1.28 -8.31 18.93
CA GLU A 188 1.50 -8.09 17.50
C GLU A 188 2.13 -6.72 17.28
N TYR A 189 3.25 -6.67 16.55
CA TYR A 189 3.95 -5.42 16.27
C TYR A 189 4.19 -4.53 17.51
N ARG A 190 4.41 -5.17 18.68
CA ARG A 190 4.59 -4.52 19.99
C ARG A 190 3.42 -3.62 20.41
N GLY A 191 2.21 -3.87 19.89
CA GLY A 191 1.03 -3.03 20.15
C GLY A 191 1.08 -1.66 19.47
N LEU A 192 1.96 -1.44 18.49
CA LEU A 192 2.14 -0.14 17.86
C LEU A 192 1.29 0.05 16.61
N LEU A 193 0.89 -1.03 15.95
CA LEU A 193 0.15 -0.97 14.69
C LEU A 193 -1.30 -1.43 14.91
N PRO A 194 -2.30 -0.57 14.67
CA PRO A 194 -3.70 -0.99 14.67
C PRO A 194 -3.99 -1.95 13.52
N TYR A 195 -4.79 -2.97 13.81
CA TYR A 195 -5.27 -3.93 12.83
C TYR A 195 -6.57 -3.43 12.19
N PHE A 196 -6.68 -3.62 10.88
CA PHE A 196 -7.82 -3.20 10.06
C PHE A 196 -8.36 -4.37 9.25
N GLU A 197 -9.68 -4.43 9.10
CA GLU A 197 -10.36 -5.35 8.19
C GLU A 197 -11.50 -4.67 7.43
N ILE A 198 -11.76 -5.11 6.21
CA ILE A 198 -12.96 -4.75 5.47
C ILE A 198 -13.96 -5.92 5.49
N THR A 199 -15.25 -5.62 5.67
CA THR A 199 -16.32 -6.63 5.57
C THR A 199 -16.60 -6.97 4.10
N THR A 200 -17.19 -8.14 3.86
CA THR A 200 -17.62 -8.55 2.52
C THR A 200 -18.58 -7.54 1.88
N GLU A 201 -19.48 -6.93 2.66
CA GLU A 201 -20.40 -5.90 2.17
C GLU A 201 -19.67 -4.63 1.72
N ARG A 202 -18.80 -4.08 2.56
CA ARG A 202 -18.04 -2.86 2.23
C ARG A 202 -17.08 -3.08 1.07
N ALA A 203 -16.49 -4.27 0.99
CA ALA A 203 -15.65 -4.67 -0.14
C ALA A 203 -16.40 -4.65 -1.47
N ARG A 204 -17.67 -5.09 -1.50
CA ARG A 204 -18.52 -5.01 -2.71
C ARG A 204 -18.86 -3.57 -3.09
N THR A 205 -19.13 -2.71 -2.11
CA THR A 205 -19.41 -1.29 -2.35
C THR A 205 -18.18 -0.51 -2.84
N PHE A 206 -16.97 -0.99 -2.52
CA PHE A 206 -15.72 -0.36 -2.93
C PHE A 206 -15.35 -0.62 -4.40
N LEU A 207 -15.78 -1.74 -4.98
CA LEU A 207 -15.43 -2.17 -6.36
C LEU A 207 -16.20 -1.43 -7.45
#